data_AF-A0A660NE58-F1
#
_entry.id   AF-A0A660NE58-F1
#
_cell.length_a   1.000
_cell.length_b   1.000
_cell.length_c   1.000
_cell.angle_alpha   90.00
_cell.angle_beta   90.00
_cell.angle_gamma   90.00
#
_symmetry.space_group_name_H-M   'P 1'
#
loop_
_entity.id
_entity.type
_entity.pdbx_description
1 polymer ?
#
loop_
_entity_poly.entity_id
_entity_poly.type
_entity_poly.pdbx_seq_one_letter_code
_entity_poly.pdbx_strand_id
1 'polypeptide(L)'
;MIGGYLGNMDPILDIPYIVVLGFSACLLVLGLRQSEEKMVFSKRNRIWIFLMVGMCIFLVQFSMLIAWTPISSKYIQGVQGRYFLPCLPLILMALKNKKVILQKCYTNIMLVLMLFGNCYALCRIFSIVCLRISN
;
A
#
# COMPACT_ATOMS: atom_id res chain seq x y z
N MET A 1 -3.80 8.76 12.11
CA MET A 1 -3.85 7.35 11.62
C MET A 1 -3.07 7.29 10.31
N ILE A 2 -2.29 6.24 10.04
CA ILE A 2 -1.43 6.14 8.84
C ILE A 2 -2.23 6.40 7.54
N GLY A 3 -3.52 6.00 7.48
CA GLY A 3 -4.45 6.35 6.39
C GLY A 3 -4.78 7.85 6.27
N GLY A 4 -4.96 8.56 7.38
CA GLY A 4 -5.11 10.03 7.40
C GLY A 4 -3.83 10.77 6.99
N TYR A 5 -2.65 10.23 7.33
CA TYR A 5 -1.35 10.76 6.86
C TYR A 5 -1.05 10.38 5.39
N LEU A 6 -1.69 9.35 4.85
CA LEU A 6 -1.62 8.90 3.45
C LEU A 6 -2.83 9.37 2.63
N GLY A 7 -3.55 10.42 3.06
CA GLY A 7 -4.53 11.08 2.20
C GLY A 7 -5.98 10.65 2.34
N ASN A 8 -6.40 10.10 3.48
CA ASN A 8 -7.83 10.08 3.80
C ASN A 8 -8.30 11.51 4.09
N MET A 9 -9.00 12.13 3.13
CA MET A 9 -9.53 13.51 3.24
C MET A 9 -10.77 13.57 4.14
N ASP A 10 -11.45 12.44 4.36
CA ASP A 10 -12.65 12.33 5.19
C ASP A 10 -12.37 11.43 6.43
N PRO A 11 -12.09 12.01 7.61
CA PRO A 11 -11.83 11.23 8.84
C PRO A 11 -13.06 10.40 9.30
N ILE A 12 -14.23 10.69 8.75
CA ILE A 12 -15.48 9.96 9.00
C ILE A 12 -15.49 8.62 8.26
N LEU A 13 -14.78 8.52 7.12
CA LEU A 13 -14.67 7.32 6.30
C LEU A 13 -13.45 6.47 6.67
N ASP A 14 -13.08 6.44 7.95
CA ASP A 14 -11.96 5.62 8.41
C ASP A 14 -12.38 4.15 8.60
N ILE A 15 -11.66 3.26 7.91
CA ILE A 15 -11.70 1.82 8.14
C ILE A 15 -10.89 1.53 9.42
N PRO A 16 -11.30 0.59 10.29
CA PRO A 16 -10.53 0.25 11.48
C PRO A 16 -9.09 -0.11 11.13
N TYR A 17 -8.17 0.55 11.83
CA TYR A 17 -6.72 0.46 11.59
C TYR A 17 -6.18 -0.98 11.63
N ILE A 18 -6.80 -1.85 12.43
CA ILE A 18 -6.46 -3.26 12.54
C ILE A 18 -6.65 -4.01 11.20
N VAL A 19 -7.69 -3.67 10.42
CA VAL A 19 -7.95 -4.29 9.12
C VAL A 19 -6.90 -3.87 8.10
N VAL A 20 -6.52 -2.57 8.09
CA VAL A 20 -5.47 -2.03 7.22
C VAL A 20 -4.11 -2.65 7.56
N LEU A 21 -3.77 -2.74 8.86
CA LEU A 21 -2.56 -3.40 9.32
C LEU A 21 -2.54 -4.88 8.93
N GLY A 22 -3.63 -5.61 9.17
CA GLY A 22 -3.76 -7.01 8.78
C GLY A 22 -3.57 -7.22 7.28
N PHE A 23 -4.19 -6.37 6.45
CA PHE A 23 -4.03 -6.40 5.00
C PHE A 23 -2.58 -6.13 4.57
N SER A 24 -1.94 -5.11 5.15
CA SER A 24 -0.54 -4.77 4.86
C SER A 24 0.44 -5.87 5.28
N ALA A 25 0.23 -6.48 6.45
CA ALA A 25 1.02 -7.62 6.92
C ALA A 25 0.83 -8.84 6.01
N CYS A 26 -0.41 -9.13 5.60
CA CYS A 26 -0.72 -10.21 4.68
C CYS A 26 -0.07 -10.00 3.30
N LEU A 27 -0.07 -8.77 2.77
CA LEU A 27 0.63 -8.41 1.54
C LEU A 27 2.14 -8.59 1.67
N LEU A 28 2.74 -8.18 2.78
CA LEU A 28 4.17 -8.37 3.04
C LEU A 28 4.52 -9.86 3.08
N VAL A 29 3.74 -10.67 3.79
CA VAL A 29 3.93 -12.13 3.89
C VAL A 29 3.79 -12.80 2.52
N LEU A 30 2.81 -12.40 1.70
CA LEU A 30 2.66 -12.88 0.32
C LEU A 30 3.77 -12.40 -0.61
N GLY A 31 4.32 -11.21 -0.36
CA GLY A 31 5.46 -10.66 -1.09
C GLY A 31 6.79 -11.34 -0.77
N LEU A 32 6.88 -12.08 0.35
CA LEU A 32 8.05 -12.90 0.67
C LEU A 32 8.13 -14.10 -0.27
N ARG A 33 9.36 -14.55 -0.52
CA ARG A 33 9.63 -15.63 -1.46
C ARG A 33 9.07 -16.95 -0.91
N GLN A 34 8.21 -17.61 -1.68
CA GLN A 34 7.80 -18.98 -1.40
C GLN A 34 8.89 -19.97 -1.87
N SER A 35 9.07 -21.06 -1.12
CA SER A 35 10.14 -22.04 -1.33
C SER A 35 10.18 -22.66 -2.74
N GLU A 36 9.06 -22.65 -3.47
CA GLU A 36 8.94 -23.25 -4.79
C GLU A 36 9.26 -22.28 -5.96
N GLU A 37 9.40 -20.98 -5.70
CA GLU A 37 9.70 -20.02 -6.76
C GLU A 37 11.20 -19.99 -7.12
N LYS A 38 11.50 -20.28 -8.39
CA LYS A 38 12.82 -20.06 -8.99
C LYS A 38 13.16 -18.56 -8.94
N MET A 39 14.39 -18.22 -8.57
CA MET A 39 14.88 -16.84 -8.54
C MET A 39 14.89 -16.25 -9.96
N VAL A 40 13.95 -15.36 -10.27
CA VAL A 40 13.86 -14.74 -11.61
C VAL A 40 14.81 -13.53 -11.75
N PHE A 41 15.19 -12.86 -10.66
CA PHE A 41 15.89 -11.57 -10.74
C PHE A 41 17.34 -11.56 -10.20
N SER A 42 18.25 -11.03 -11.03
CA SER A 42 19.63 -10.71 -10.66
C SER A 42 19.71 -9.53 -9.68
N LYS A 43 20.73 -9.52 -8.80
CA LYS A 43 20.97 -8.44 -7.82
C LYS A 43 21.03 -7.05 -8.48
N ARG A 44 21.55 -6.96 -9.71
CA ARG A 44 21.66 -5.71 -10.47
C ARG A 44 20.29 -5.17 -10.87
N ASN A 45 19.38 -6.03 -11.32
CA ASN A 45 18.01 -5.64 -11.71
C ASN A 45 17.21 -5.15 -10.51
N ARG A 46 17.45 -5.73 -9.32
CA ARG A 46 16.83 -5.27 -8.08
C ARG A 46 17.22 -3.83 -7.73
N ILE A 47 18.51 -3.51 -7.83
CA ILE A 47 18.99 -2.14 -7.57
C ILE A 47 18.35 -1.15 -8.56
N TRP A 48 18.23 -1.54 -9.83
CA TRP A 48 17.53 -0.76 -10.84
C TRP A 48 16.05 -0.53 -10.49
N ILE A 49 15.34 -1.55 -10.00
CA ILE A 49 13.94 -1.41 -9.56
C ILE A 49 13.84 -0.42 -8.39
N PHE A 50 14.71 -0.52 -7.38
CA PHE A 50 14.71 0.43 -6.27
C PHE A 50 15.02 1.85 -6.71
N LEU A 51 15.95 2.03 -7.65
CA LEU A 51 16.27 3.34 -8.21
C LEU A 51 15.06 3.94 -8.96
N MET A 52 14.36 3.14 -9.77
CA MET A 52 13.16 3.58 -10.49
C MET A 52 12.03 3.95 -9.55
N VAL A 53 11.79 3.16 -8.50
CA VAL A 53 10.81 3.48 -7.45
C VAL A 53 11.18 4.79 -6.74
N GLY A 54 12.47 4.99 -6.40
CA GLY A 54 12.95 6.23 -5.80
C GLY A 54 12.72 7.44 -6.70
N MET A 55 13.00 7.31 -8.00
CA MET A 55 12.70 8.34 -9.00
C MET A 55 11.20 8.65 -9.07
N CYS A 56 10.33 7.64 -9.09
CA CYS A 56 8.88 7.84 -9.07
C CYS A 56 8.43 8.62 -7.83
N ILE A 57 8.93 8.26 -6.64
CA ILE A 57 8.62 8.97 -5.39
C ILE A 57 9.06 10.43 -5.49
N PHE A 58 10.28 10.68 -5.96
CA PHE A 58 10.82 12.04 -6.12
C PHE A 58 9.96 12.88 -7.08
N LEU A 59 9.59 12.33 -8.24
CA LEU A 59 8.76 13.01 -9.23
C LEU A 59 7.35 13.30 -8.70
N VAL A 60 6.76 12.41 -7.92
CA VAL A 60 5.46 12.65 -7.29
C VAL A 60 5.54 13.81 -6.29
N GLN A 61 6.59 13.84 -5.45
CA GLN A 61 6.80 14.96 -4.52
C GLN A 61 7.05 16.28 -5.25
N PHE A 62 7.85 16.24 -6.32
CA PHE A 62 8.16 17.40 -7.14
C PHE A 62 6.92 17.93 -7.89
N SER A 63 6.08 17.03 -8.40
CA SER A 63 4.80 17.40 -9.03
C SER A 63 3.86 18.07 -8.02
N MET A 64 3.76 17.55 -6.80
CA MET A 64 2.92 18.16 -5.75
C MET A 64 3.46 19.51 -5.27
N LEU A 65 4.78 19.68 -5.25
CA LEU A 65 5.44 20.96 -4.96
C LEU A 65 5.10 22.03 -6.02
N ILE A 66 5.04 21.66 -7.29
CA ILE A 66 4.73 22.62 -8.37
C ILE A 66 3.23 22.88 -8.46
N ALA A 67 2.41 21.83 -8.35
CA ALA A 67 0.98 21.91 -8.68
C ALA A 67 0.09 22.35 -7.51
N TRP A 68 0.43 22.02 -6.26
CA TRP A 68 -0.51 22.13 -5.13
C TRP A 68 0.02 22.87 -3.90
N THR A 69 1.33 23.01 -3.69
CA THR A 69 1.82 23.68 -2.46
C THR A 69 1.79 25.20 -2.54
N PRO A 70 1.05 25.90 -1.66
CA PRO A 70 1.18 27.34 -1.51
C PRO A 70 2.52 27.70 -0.88
N ILE A 71 3.15 28.79 -1.35
CA ILE A 71 4.48 29.30 -0.95
C ILE A 71 4.65 29.53 0.56
N SER A 72 3.56 29.62 1.33
CA SER A 72 3.59 29.78 2.80
C SER A 72 3.66 28.46 3.59
N SER A 73 3.57 27.29 2.93
CA SER A 73 3.62 26.00 3.62
C SER A 73 5.06 25.53 3.84
N LYS A 74 5.39 25.15 5.09
CA LYS A 74 6.67 24.50 5.43
C LYS A 74 6.75 23.03 4.96
N TYR A 75 5.64 22.44 4.50
CA TYR A 75 5.53 21.02 4.14
C TYR A 75 4.81 20.83 2.79
N ILE A 76 5.19 19.77 2.05
CA ILE A 76 4.51 19.39 0.81
C ILE A 76 3.14 18.79 1.16
N GLN A 77 2.08 19.49 0.81
CA GLN A 77 0.69 19.07 1.02
C GLN A 77 0.12 18.41 -0.25
N GLY A 78 -0.88 17.55 -0.09
CA GLY A 78 -1.56 16.88 -1.22
C GLY A 78 -0.96 15.53 -1.63
N VAL A 79 0.10 15.09 -0.97
CA VAL A 79 0.70 13.77 -1.20
C VAL A 79 -0.16 12.71 -0.53
N GLN A 80 -0.78 11.87 -1.33
CA GLN A 80 -1.64 10.78 -0.87
C GLN A 80 -0.97 9.42 -1.16
N GLY A 81 -1.22 8.44 -0.29
CA GLY A 81 -0.76 7.05 -0.40
C GLY A 81 -1.15 6.38 -1.71
N ARG A 82 -2.24 6.84 -2.35
CA ARG A 82 -2.70 6.33 -3.64
C ARG A 82 -1.67 6.43 -4.76
N TYR A 83 -0.81 7.45 -4.71
CA TYR A 83 0.24 7.63 -5.72
C TYR A 83 1.33 6.57 -5.64
N PHE A 84 1.46 5.90 -4.49
CA PHE A 84 2.47 4.88 -4.24
C PHE A 84 1.95 3.44 -4.37
N LEU A 85 0.62 3.24 -4.50
CA LEU A 85 0.01 1.92 -4.75
C LEU A 85 0.59 1.22 -5.98
N PRO A 86 0.78 1.88 -7.14
CA PRO A 86 1.37 1.23 -8.33
C PRO A 86 2.83 0.80 -8.13
N CYS A 87 3.57 1.46 -7.24
CA CYS A 87 4.96 1.12 -6.95
C CYS A 87 5.09 -0.06 -5.97
N LEU A 88 4.01 -0.40 -5.25
CA LEU A 88 4.02 -1.41 -4.19
C LEU A 88 4.34 -2.83 -4.71
N PRO A 89 3.77 -3.32 -5.83
CA PRO A 89 4.15 -4.62 -6.42
C PRO A 89 5.63 -4.69 -6.83
N LEU A 90 6.18 -3.58 -7.34
CA LEU A 90 7.60 -3.49 -7.74
C LEU A 90 8.51 -3.60 -6.52
N ILE A 91 8.16 -2.95 -5.42
CA ILE A 91 8.88 -3.04 -4.14
C ILE A 91 8.79 -4.47 -3.57
N LEU A 92 7.60 -5.08 -3.57
CA LEU A 92 7.41 -6.46 -3.12
C LEU A 92 8.23 -7.44 -3.96
N MET A 93 8.28 -7.27 -5.29
CA MET A 93 9.12 -8.09 -6.16
C MET A 93 10.62 -7.89 -5.89
N ALA A 94 11.04 -6.67 -5.58
CA ALA A 94 12.40 -6.36 -5.18
C ALA A 94 12.77 -6.92 -3.79
N LEU A 95 11.79 -7.10 -2.88
CA LEU A 95 11.99 -7.65 -1.53
C LEU A 95 12.22 -9.17 -1.51
N LYS A 96 11.84 -9.92 -2.56
CA LYS A 96 12.00 -11.39 -2.65
C LYS A 96 13.46 -11.87 -2.52
N ASN A 97 13.99 -12.08 -1.32
CA ASN A 97 15.42 -12.38 -1.12
C ASN A 97 15.71 -13.89 -0.99
N LYS A 98 16.97 -14.31 -1.21
CA LYS A 98 17.41 -15.71 -1.03
C LYS A 98 17.38 -16.16 0.43
N LYS A 99 17.43 -15.22 1.39
CA LYS A 99 17.54 -15.48 2.83
C LYS A 99 16.21 -15.68 3.56
N VAL A 100 15.10 -15.17 3.02
CA VAL A 100 13.77 -15.27 3.65
C VAL A 100 12.91 -16.15 2.75
N ILE A 101 12.86 -17.43 3.08
CA ILE A 101 12.08 -18.43 2.34
C ILE A 101 10.90 -18.83 3.22
N LEU A 102 9.68 -18.60 2.75
CA LEU A 102 8.48 -19.14 3.36
C LEU A 102 8.34 -20.60 2.90
N GLN A 103 8.58 -21.54 3.83
CA GLN A 103 8.50 -22.98 3.57
C GLN A 103 7.06 -23.47 3.35
N LYS A 104 6.07 -22.80 3.95
CA LYS A 104 4.65 -23.11 3.79
C LYS A 104 3.86 -21.81 3.83
N CYS A 105 3.17 -21.49 2.75
CA CYS A 105 2.26 -20.35 2.71
C CYS A 105 0.85 -20.89 2.49
N TYR A 106 -0.06 -20.62 3.43
CA TYR A 106 -1.48 -20.88 3.23
C TYR A 106 -2.09 -19.75 2.40
N THR A 107 -1.63 -19.62 1.15
CA THR A 107 -2.02 -18.55 0.22
C THR A 107 -3.55 -18.42 0.14
N ASN A 108 -4.27 -19.55 0.08
CA ASN A 108 -5.73 -19.55 0.02
C ASN A 108 -6.39 -18.98 1.28
N ILE A 109 -5.88 -19.32 2.47
CA ILE A 109 -6.40 -18.78 3.74
C ILE A 109 -6.14 -17.28 3.82
N MET A 110 -4.95 -16.85 3.41
CA MET A 110 -4.57 -15.43 3.36
C MET A 110 -5.44 -14.63 2.39
N LEU A 111 -5.70 -15.17 1.19
CA LEU A 111 -6.60 -14.55 0.21
C LEU A 111 -8.04 -14.48 0.71
N VAL A 112 -8.54 -15.52 1.38
CA VAL A 112 -9.88 -15.52 1.99
C VAL A 112 -9.98 -14.46 3.09
N LEU A 113 -8.98 -14.37 3.98
CA LEU A 113 -8.93 -13.32 5.00
C LEU A 113 -8.91 -11.91 4.41
N MET A 114 -8.15 -11.70 3.33
CA MET A 114 -8.14 -10.44 2.59
C MET A 114 -9.51 -10.12 1.99
N LEU A 115 -10.19 -11.11 1.39
CA LEU A 115 -11.53 -10.93 0.83
C LEU A 115 -12.52 -10.48 1.91
N PHE A 116 -12.56 -11.19 3.05
CA PHE A 116 -13.41 -10.82 4.18
C PHE A 116 -13.11 -9.41 4.70
N GLY A 117 -11.84 -9.04 4.82
CA GLY A 117 -11.44 -7.68 5.22
C GLY A 117 -11.94 -6.60 4.25
N ASN A 118 -11.89 -6.86 2.94
CA ASN A 118 -12.40 -5.95 1.91
C ASN A 118 -13.94 -5.86 1.93
N CYS A 119 -14.64 -7.00 2.08
CA CYS A 119 -16.09 -7.01 2.23
C CYS A 119 -16.55 -6.21 3.46
N TYR A 120 -15.86 -6.37 4.60
CA TYR A 120 -16.12 -5.57 5.80
C TYR A 120 -15.91 -4.07 5.55
N ALA A 121 -14.81 -3.70 4.88
CA ALA A 121 -14.54 -2.30 4.52
C ALA A 121 -15.66 -1.71 3.63
N LEU A 122 -16.12 -2.45 2.62
CA LEU A 122 -17.23 -2.04 1.76
C LEU A 122 -18.54 -1.87 2.53
N CYS A 123 -18.89 -2.83 3.39
CA CYS A 123 -20.09 -2.75 4.23
C CYS A 123 -20.03 -1.53 5.16
N ARG A 124 -18.86 -1.22 5.72
CA ARG A 124 -18.67 -0.07 6.59
C ARG A 124 -18.82 1.25 5.84
N ILE A 125 -18.20 1.38 4.67
CA ILE A 125 -18.34 2.55 3.78
C ILE A 125 -19.81 2.75 3.41
N PHE A 126 -20.49 1.68 2.99
CA PHE A 126 -21.91 1.71 2.65
C PHE A 126 -22.78 2.17 3.84
N SER A 127 -22.55 1.62 5.03
CA SER A 127 -23.26 2.03 6.24
C SER A 127 -23.07 3.50 6.58
N ILE A 128 -21.85 4.04 6.45
CA ILE A 128 -21.56 5.46 6.69
C ILE A 128 -22.29 6.35 5.67
N VAL A 129 -22.32 5.94 4.40
CA VAL A 129 -23.03 6.67 3.34
C VAL A 129 -24.54 6.68 3.60
N CYS A 130 -25.13 5.54 3.96
CA CYS A 130 -26.56 5.46 4.31
C CYS A 130 -26.92 6.36 5.50
N LEU A 131 -26.08 6.37 6.56
CA LEU A 131 -26.29 7.25 7.71
C LEU A 131 -26.20 8.73 7.34
N ARG A 132 -25.37 9.09 6.35
CA ARG A 132 -25.22 10.47 5.89
C ARG A 132 -26.36 10.94 4.98
N ILE A 133 -26.99 10.02 4.24
CA ILE A 133 -28.17 10.33 3.41
C ILE A 133 -29.43 10.46 4.27
N SER A 134 -29.47 9.78 5.42
CA SER A 134 -30.61 9.79 6.34
C SER A 134 -30.65 11.01 7.30
N ASN A 135 -29.58 11.81 7.35
CA ASN A 135 -29.47 13.04 8.15
C ASN A 135 -29.46 14.27 7.23
#